data_AF-A0A319C7Y3-F1
#
_entry.id   AF-A0A319C7Y3-F1
#
_cell.length_a   1.000
_cell.length_b   1.000
_cell.length_c   1.000
_cell.angle_alpha   90.00
_cell.angle_beta   90.00
_cell.angle_gamma   90.00
#
_symmetry.space_group_name_H-M   'P 1'
#
loop_
_entity.id
_entity.type
_entity.pdbx_description
1 polymer ?
#
loop_
_entity_poly.entity_id
_entity_poly.type
_entity_poly.pdbx_seq_one_letter_code
_entity_poly.pdbx_strand_id
1 'polypeptide(L)'
;MLSITNPLPLHLRIPNNPETLALLNRVVVYTAVILYHTIWHAPTYHIKFAKNTTSLSLHIATGILEYFRYWLAKAQTPHPQPILPDELDVLSSVIWSWTSFVLLRTLRRGHPRTTRPPYQAAACLRPLATVAAYAFRIPSLHTLSVYSLEGFIWTRLAIFYFSRTPYLRGVVKDSTVYAISVPLAAVFSVHQSQVPGASLGFVLAMAYIKKLNEWVTLRSSCLRDPQTKDDVSVWERYLVVGLRTLGFVELDELRAVSEEQALEKKLNDEYVSETQS
;
A
#
# COMPACT_ATOMS: atom_id res chain seq x y z
N MET A 1 -57.11 22.08 -0.83
CA MET A 1 -55.77 21.52 -1.13
C MET A 1 -54.88 21.76 0.08
N LEU A 2 -54.72 20.74 0.94
CA LEU A 2 -53.89 20.82 2.15
C LEU A 2 -52.45 20.47 1.78
N SER A 3 -51.57 21.47 1.74
CA SER A 3 -50.12 21.27 1.64
C SER A 3 -49.59 20.87 3.01
N ILE A 4 -49.53 19.57 3.28
CA ILE A 4 -48.84 19.02 4.45
C ILE A 4 -47.35 18.96 4.09
N THR A 5 -46.63 20.06 4.28
CA THR A 5 -45.17 20.01 4.39
C THR A 5 -44.84 19.75 5.85
N ASN A 6 -44.83 18.49 6.26
CA ASN A 6 -44.13 18.11 7.47
C ASN A 6 -42.63 18.23 7.16
N PRO A 7 -41.90 19.22 7.72
CA PRO A 7 -40.46 19.21 7.60
C PRO A 7 -39.96 17.92 8.27
N LEU A 8 -39.13 17.15 7.56
CA LEU A 8 -38.40 16.02 8.15
C LEU A 8 -37.77 16.50 9.46
N PRO A 9 -37.89 15.73 10.55
CA PRO A 9 -37.34 16.14 11.83
C PRO A 9 -35.84 16.36 11.68
N LEU A 10 -35.29 17.33 12.42
CA LEU A 10 -33.95 17.90 12.21
C LEU A 10 -32.81 16.85 12.15
N HIS A 11 -33.01 15.69 12.77
CA HIS A 11 -32.10 14.54 12.77
C HIS A 11 -32.11 13.69 11.48
N LEU A 12 -33.12 13.85 10.62
CA LEU A 12 -33.27 13.19 9.31
C LEU A 12 -32.96 14.13 8.14
N ARG A 13 -32.50 15.36 8.41
CA ARG A 13 -32.12 16.31 7.36
C ARG A 13 -30.80 15.86 6.76
N ILE A 14 -30.87 15.30 5.56
CA ILE A 14 -29.68 14.93 4.79
C ILE A 14 -28.83 16.20 4.60
N PRO A 15 -27.51 16.16 4.90
CA PRO A 15 -26.65 17.31 4.68
C PRO A 15 -26.72 17.73 3.21
N ASN A 16 -27.08 18.99 2.96
CA ASN A 16 -27.08 19.54 1.59
C ASN A 16 -25.68 19.89 1.09
N ASN A 17 -24.64 19.78 1.94
CA ASN A 17 -23.26 20.04 1.56
C ASN A 17 -22.68 18.81 0.82
N PRO A 18 -22.29 18.93 -0.46
CA PRO A 18 -21.76 17.81 -1.24
C PRO A 18 -20.50 17.19 -0.63
N GLU A 19 -19.66 17.99 0.05
CA GLU A 19 -18.44 17.48 0.69
C GLU A 19 -18.76 16.67 1.96
N THR A 20 -19.78 17.07 2.72
CA THR A 20 -20.29 16.27 3.84
C THR A 20 -20.88 14.95 3.36
N LEU A 21 -21.63 14.96 2.24
CA LEU A 21 -22.13 13.73 1.63
C LEU A 21 -20.99 12.83 1.13
N ALA A 22 -19.94 13.41 0.55
CA ALA A 22 -18.75 12.68 0.11
C ALA A 22 -18.02 12.01 1.28
N LEU A 23 -17.89 12.71 2.42
CA LEU A 23 -17.34 12.15 3.66
C LEU A 23 -18.21 11.00 4.19
N LEU A 24 -19.53 11.19 4.30
CA LEU A 24 -20.46 10.15 4.77
C LEU A 24 -20.41 8.90 3.88
N ASN A 25 -20.42 9.09 2.56
CA ASN A 25 -20.28 7.98 1.61
C ASN A 25 -18.98 7.21 1.87
N ARG A 26 -17.85 7.91 2.03
CA ARG A 26 -16.56 7.29 2.32
C ARG A 26 -16.54 6.54 3.64
N VAL A 27 -17.13 7.08 4.70
CA VAL A 27 -17.29 6.38 5.98
C VAL A 27 -18.06 5.08 5.79
N VAL A 28 -19.19 5.13 5.07
CA VAL A 28 -20.02 3.94 4.80
C VAL A 28 -19.26 2.90 3.99
N VAL A 29 -18.59 3.31 2.91
CA VAL A 29 -17.85 2.38 2.04
C VAL A 29 -16.65 1.77 2.77
N TYR A 30 -15.84 2.59 3.47
CA TYR A 30 -14.70 2.07 4.26
C TYR A 30 -15.20 1.10 5.33
N THR A 31 -16.27 1.44 6.05
CA THR A 31 -16.83 0.58 7.09
C THR A 31 -17.35 -0.73 6.49
N ALA A 32 -18.10 -0.68 5.41
CA ALA A 32 -18.63 -1.87 4.73
C ALA A 32 -17.50 -2.78 4.23
N VAL A 33 -16.48 -2.21 3.57
CA VAL A 33 -15.33 -2.97 3.06
C VAL A 33 -14.50 -3.55 4.20
N ILE A 34 -14.22 -2.77 5.25
CA ILE A 34 -13.45 -3.25 6.41
C ILE A 34 -14.23 -4.32 7.16
N LEU A 35 -15.51 -4.13 7.45
CA LEU A 35 -16.33 -5.14 8.15
C LEU A 35 -16.41 -6.43 7.33
N TYR A 36 -16.74 -6.32 6.04
CA TYR A 36 -16.75 -7.48 5.15
C TYR A 36 -15.38 -8.16 5.13
N HIS A 37 -14.30 -7.40 4.99
CA HIS A 37 -12.97 -7.97 4.93
C HIS A 37 -12.53 -8.61 6.24
N THR A 38 -12.83 -7.98 7.37
CA THR A 38 -12.49 -8.45 8.71
C THR A 38 -13.26 -9.74 9.02
N ILE A 39 -14.57 -9.78 8.78
CA ILE A 39 -15.41 -10.97 9.04
C ILE A 39 -14.92 -12.18 8.23
N TRP A 40 -14.62 -11.99 6.95
CA TRP A 40 -14.32 -13.11 6.05
C TRP A 40 -12.83 -13.47 5.94
N HIS A 41 -11.91 -12.56 6.31
CA HIS A 41 -10.48 -12.77 6.08
C HIS A 41 -9.58 -12.49 7.29
N ALA A 42 -10.04 -11.82 8.36
CA ALA A 42 -9.17 -11.52 9.52
C ALA A 42 -8.50 -12.74 10.15
N PRO A 43 -9.16 -13.92 10.30
CA PRO A 43 -8.51 -15.10 10.87
C PRO A 43 -7.26 -15.53 10.09
N THR A 44 -7.32 -15.45 8.76
CA THR A 44 -6.20 -15.77 7.87
C THR A 44 -5.10 -14.69 7.92
N TYR A 45 -5.45 -13.42 8.11
CA TYR A 45 -4.47 -12.32 8.20
C TYR A 45 -3.73 -12.32 9.55
N HIS A 46 -4.40 -12.63 10.65
CA HIS A 46 -3.80 -12.65 11.98
C HIS A 46 -2.71 -13.72 12.10
N ILE A 47 -2.91 -14.88 11.47
CA ILE A 47 -1.90 -15.95 11.41
C ILE A 47 -0.73 -15.52 10.50
N LYS A 48 -1.04 -14.89 9.36
CA LYS A 48 -0.04 -14.55 8.33
C LYS A 48 0.88 -13.39 8.71
N PHE A 49 0.34 -12.38 9.39
CA PHE A 49 1.09 -11.21 9.84
C PHE A 49 1.40 -11.25 11.34
N ALA A 50 1.24 -12.41 12.00
CA ALA A 50 1.51 -12.56 13.44
C ALA A 50 2.86 -11.97 13.88
N LYS A 51 3.89 -12.08 13.03
CA LYS A 51 5.23 -11.52 13.28
C LYS A 51 5.35 -10.00 13.07
N ASN A 52 4.45 -9.40 12.27
CA ASN A 52 4.46 -7.99 11.88
C ASN A 52 3.16 -7.27 12.26
N THR A 53 2.43 -7.75 13.28
CA THR A 53 1.11 -7.22 13.68
C THR A 53 1.16 -5.72 13.97
N THR A 54 2.19 -5.25 14.68
CA THR A 54 2.38 -3.83 14.98
C THR A 54 2.55 -2.99 13.71
N SER A 55 3.34 -3.47 12.74
CA SER A 55 3.51 -2.77 11.46
C SER A 55 2.21 -2.74 10.66
N LEU A 56 1.43 -3.81 10.67
CA LEU A 56 0.12 -3.85 10.02
C LEU A 56 -0.85 -2.87 10.67
N SER A 57 -0.92 -2.84 12.01
CA SER A 57 -1.77 -1.91 12.74
C SER A 57 -1.38 -0.46 12.49
N LEU A 58 -0.08 -0.13 12.53
CA LEU A 58 0.42 1.21 12.23
C LEU A 58 0.12 1.61 10.78
N HIS A 59 0.31 0.71 9.82
CA HIS A 59 -0.02 0.94 8.41
C HIS A 59 -1.50 1.28 8.21
N ILE A 60 -2.39 0.51 8.85
CA ILE A 60 -3.84 0.74 8.76
C ILE A 60 -4.20 2.04 9.48
N ALA A 61 -3.72 2.25 10.70
CA ALA A 61 -4.06 3.41 11.52
C ALA A 61 -3.61 4.73 10.87
N THR A 62 -2.36 4.81 10.41
CA THR A 62 -1.83 6.02 9.74
C THR A 62 -2.57 6.32 8.44
N GLY A 63 -2.87 5.29 7.64
CA GLY A 63 -3.63 5.48 6.40
C GLY A 63 -5.08 5.93 6.63
N ILE A 64 -5.77 5.36 7.62
CA ILE A 64 -7.13 5.78 7.99
C ILE A 64 -7.12 7.20 8.56
N LEU A 65 -6.17 7.50 9.45
CA LEU A 65 -6.04 8.80 10.09
C LEU A 65 -5.85 9.91 9.05
N GLU A 66 -4.83 9.79 8.18
CA GLU A 66 -4.53 10.75 7.12
C GLU A 66 -5.75 10.94 6.19
N TYR A 67 -6.36 9.82 5.75
CA TYR A 67 -7.50 9.86 4.84
C TYR A 67 -8.71 10.61 5.43
N PHE A 68 -9.12 10.25 6.64
CA PHE A 68 -10.30 10.86 7.25
C PHE A 68 -10.04 12.28 7.73
N ARG A 69 -8.81 12.62 8.14
CA ARG A 69 -8.43 14.02 8.43
C ARG A 69 -8.63 14.90 7.20
N TYR A 70 -8.13 14.47 6.03
CA TYR A 70 -8.31 15.18 4.78
C TYR A 70 -9.79 15.42 4.45
N TRP A 71 -10.62 14.38 4.52
CA TRP A 71 -12.05 14.49 4.19
C TRP A 71 -12.85 15.26 5.23
N LEU A 72 -12.46 15.19 6.51
CA LEU A 72 -13.05 16.00 7.57
C LEU A 72 -12.74 17.49 7.36
N ALA A 73 -11.49 17.83 7.09
CA ALA A 73 -11.08 19.20 6.76
C ALA A 73 -11.85 19.72 5.53
N LYS A 74 -11.96 18.89 4.48
CA LYS A 74 -12.72 19.23 3.28
C LYS A 74 -14.22 19.47 3.55
N ALA A 75 -14.83 18.69 4.46
CA ALA A 75 -16.23 18.85 4.83
C ALA A 75 -16.49 20.07 5.74
N GLN A 76 -15.50 20.47 6.55
CA GLN A 76 -15.59 21.59 7.49
C GLN A 76 -15.29 22.95 6.84
N THR A 77 -14.59 22.96 5.70
CA THR A 77 -14.18 24.21 5.05
C THR A 77 -15.32 24.78 4.18
N PRO A 78 -15.77 26.02 4.42
CA PRO A 78 -16.72 26.68 3.53
C PRO A 78 -16.02 27.02 2.19
N HIS A 79 -16.59 26.59 1.06
CA HIS A 79 -16.06 26.77 -0.31
C HIS A 79 -14.83 25.91 -0.65
N PRO A 80 -14.55 25.64 -1.96
CA PRO A 80 -13.46 24.76 -2.39
C PRO A 80 -12.09 25.42 -2.18
N GLN A 81 -11.68 25.54 -0.92
CA GLN A 81 -10.30 25.88 -0.60
C GLN A 81 -9.41 24.64 -0.74
N PRO A 82 -8.20 24.80 -1.28
CA PRO A 82 -7.24 23.72 -1.36
C PRO A 82 -6.83 23.26 0.04
N ILE A 83 -6.97 21.96 0.31
CA ILE A 83 -6.50 21.34 1.56
C ILE A 83 -5.00 21.04 1.42
N LEU A 84 -4.19 21.67 2.25
CA LEU A 84 -2.74 21.46 2.31
C LEU A 84 -2.39 20.51 3.45
N PRO A 85 -1.34 19.69 3.30
CA PRO A 85 -0.93 18.76 4.33
C PRO A 85 -0.28 19.53 5.48
N ASP A 86 -0.39 18.98 6.69
CA ASP A 86 0.36 19.41 7.86
C ASP A 86 1.49 18.43 8.24
N GLU A 87 2.18 18.70 9.35
CA GLU A 87 3.27 17.86 9.83
C GLU A 87 2.81 16.43 10.16
N LEU A 88 1.56 16.27 10.61
CA LEU A 88 0.99 14.96 10.93
C LEU A 88 0.68 14.16 9.67
N ASP A 89 0.25 14.80 8.59
CA ASP A 89 0.06 14.15 7.30
C ASP A 89 1.40 13.69 6.71
N VAL A 90 2.44 14.53 6.80
CA VAL A 90 3.81 14.15 6.40
C VAL A 90 4.29 12.95 7.23
N LEU A 91 4.21 13.02 8.56
CA LEU A 91 4.63 11.93 9.44
C LEU A 91 3.84 10.64 9.18
N SER A 92 2.53 10.76 9.01
CA SER A 92 1.65 9.62 8.70
C SER A 92 2.03 8.98 7.38
N SER A 93 2.30 9.76 6.33
CA SER A 93 2.70 9.24 5.02
C SER A 93 4.05 8.51 5.07
N VAL A 94 5.00 9.00 5.87
CA VAL A 94 6.32 8.37 6.06
C VAL A 94 6.20 7.06 6.85
N ILE A 95 5.45 7.05 7.96
CA ILE A 95 5.20 5.83 8.74
C ILE A 95 4.45 4.81 7.88
N TRP A 96 3.46 5.25 7.11
CA TRP A 96 2.69 4.40 6.19
C TRP A 96 3.60 3.77 5.13
N SER A 97 4.52 4.56 4.55
CA SER A 97 5.50 4.08 3.57
C SER A 97 6.47 3.06 4.19
N TRP A 98 7.05 3.38 5.35
CA TRP A 98 7.96 2.49 6.07
C TRP A 98 7.29 1.15 6.38
N THR A 99 6.10 1.19 6.99
CA THR A 99 5.33 -0.01 7.31
C THR A 99 4.93 -0.78 6.06
N SER A 100 4.66 -0.10 4.93
CA SER A 100 4.43 -0.76 3.64
C SER A 100 5.63 -1.60 3.21
N PHE A 101 6.85 -1.06 3.27
CA PHE A 101 8.05 -1.84 2.92
C PHE A 101 8.24 -3.05 3.84
N VAL A 102 8.02 -2.90 5.15
CA VAL A 102 8.08 -4.02 6.11
C VAL A 102 7.07 -5.11 5.75
N LEU A 103 5.84 -4.74 5.39
CA LEU A 103 4.78 -5.69 5.02
C LEU A 103 5.01 -6.32 3.64
N LEU A 104 5.62 -5.59 2.71
CA LEU A 104 5.88 -6.08 1.35
C LEU A 104 6.92 -7.18 1.29
N ARG A 105 7.88 -7.20 2.22
CA ARG A 105 8.86 -8.30 2.35
C ARG A 105 8.17 -9.64 2.62
N THR A 106 7.02 -9.65 3.28
CA THR A 106 6.28 -10.87 3.63
C THR A 106 5.07 -11.12 2.74
N LEU A 107 4.85 -10.28 1.72
CA LEU A 107 3.67 -10.36 0.86
C LEU A 107 3.75 -11.56 -0.09
N ARG A 108 3.06 -12.65 0.25
CA ARG A 108 2.97 -13.89 -0.56
C ARG A 108 1.73 -13.99 -1.46
N ARG A 109 0.92 -12.93 -1.60
CA ARG A 109 -0.41 -12.99 -2.25
C ARG A 109 -0.35 -12.39 -3.66
N GLY A 110 -1.01 -13.03 -4.62
CA GLY A 110 -1.00 -12.62 -6.02
C GLY A 110 0.26 -13.09 -6.75
N HIS A 111 0.38 -12.70 -8.03
CA HIS A 111 1.58 -12.98 -8.80
C HIS A 111 2.68 -11.96 -8.42
N PRO A 112 3.86 -12.39 -7.93
CA PRO A 112 4.91 -11.50 -7.42
C PRO A 112 5.24 -10.32 -8.33
N ARG A 113 5.40 -10.60 -9.62
CA ARG A 113 5.84 -9.64 -10.65
C ARG A 113 4.83 -8.55 -10.99
N THR A 114 3.57 -8.71 -10.61
CA THR A 114 2.49 -7.77 -10.97
C THR A 114 1.85 -7.16 -9.72
N THR A 115 1.79 -7.90 -8.61
CA THR A 115 1.14 -7.44 -7.39
C THR A 115 2.04 -6.56 -6.52
N ARG A 116 3.35 -6.79 -6.50
CA ARG A 116 4.29 -6.02 -5.64
C ARG A 116 4.65 -4.63 -6.17
N PRO A 117 4.92 -4.44 -7.48
CA PRO A 117 5.29 -3.12 -8.00
C PRO A 117 4.28 -2.00 -7.70
N PRO A 118 2.94 -2.20 -7.77
CA PRO A 118 1.97 -1.18 -7.36
C PRO A 118 2.12 -0.73 -5.90
N TYR A 119 2.33 -1.68 -4.98
CA TYR A 119 2.51 -1.34 -3.57
C TYR A 119 3.84 -0.62 -3.30
N GLN A 120 4.92 -1.06 -3.93
CA GLN A 120 6.22 -0.40 -3.85
C GLN A 120 6.17 1.02 -4.45
N ALA A 121 5.47 1.19 -5.58
CA ALA A 121 5.24 2.49 -6.19
C ALA A 121 4.50 3.43 -5.25
N ALA A 122 3.41 2.96 -4.64
CA ALA A 122 2.69 3.75 -3.63
C ALA A 122 3.56 4.07 -2.41
N ALA A 123 4.32 3.10 -1.90
CA ALA A 123 5.23 3.30 -0.77
C ALA A 123 6.31 4.36 -1.07
N CYS A 124 6.83 4.42 -2.29
CA CYS A 124 7.78 5.47 -2.70
C CYS A 124 7.10 6.82 -2.94
N LEU A 125 6.09 6.84 -3.81
CA LEU A 125 5.57 8.08 -4.39
C LEU A 125 4.73 8.89 -3.40
N ARG A 126 4.05 8.24 -2.46
CA ARG A 126 3.19 8.92 -1.49
C ARG A 126 3.93 9.85 -0.55
N PRO A 127 4.94 9.41 0.23
CA PRO A 127 5.67 10.34 1.09
C PRO A 127 6.37 11.43 0.28
N LEU A 128 6.85 11.14 -0.94
CA LEU A 128 7.40 12.16 -1.82
C LEU A 128 6.35 13.21 -2.22
N ALA A 129 5.15 12.78 -2.61
CA ALA A 129 4.05 13.67 -2.96
C ALA A 129 3.59 14.50 -1.76
N THR A 130 3.43 13.89 -0.58
CA THR A 130 3.01 14.60 0.65
C THR A 130 4.07 15.61 1.10
N VAL A 131 5.37 15.23 1.10
CA VAL A 131 6.47 16.15 1.44
C VAL A 131 6.57 17.31 0.44
N ALA A 132 6.48 17.02 -0.87
CA ALA A 132 6.49 18.06 -1.89
C ALA A 132 5.26 18.99 -1.76
N ALA A 133 4.09 18.44 -1.48
CA ALA A 133 2.88 19.22 -1.22
C ALA A 133 3.03 20.14 0.00
N TYR A 134 3.66 19.65 1.07
CA TYR A 134 3.95 20.43 2.28
C TYR A 134 4.97 21.55 2.00
N ALA A 135 6.13 21.19 1.45
CA ALA A 135 7.25 22.12 1.23
C ALA A 135 6.94 23.18 0.17
N PHE A 136 6.30 22.80 -0.94
CA PHE A 136 6.02 23.70 -2.06
C PHE A 136 4.57 24.21 -2.09
N ARG A 137 3.76 23.84 -1.08
CA ARG A 137 2.35 24.25 -0.96
C ARG A 137 1.52 23.88 -2.20
N ILE A 138 1.72 22.68 -2.72
CA ILE A 138 1.04 22.17 -3.93
C ILE A 138 -0.13 21.26 -3.52
N PRO A 139 -1.40 21.75 -3.55
CA PRO A 139 -2.54 21.00 -3.02
C PRO A 139 -2.85 19.75 -3.84
N SER A 140 -2.62 19.79 -5.16
CA SER A 140 -2.87 18.66 -6.05
C SER A 140 -2.04 17.43 -5.67
N LEU A 141 -0.80 17.62 -5.20
CA LEU A 141 0.06 16.52 -4.73
C LEU A 141 -0.45 15.92 -3.41
N HIS A 142 -1.03 16.74 -2.53
CA HIS A 142 -1.69 16.25 -1.32
C HIS A 142 -2.94 15.44 -1.66
N THR A 143 -3.81 15.97 -2.51
CA THR A 143 -4.98 15.25 -3.03
C THR A 143 -4.57 13.93 -3.67
N LEU A 144 -3.53 13.94 -4.51
CA LEU A 144 -2.99 12.73 -5.13
C LEU A 144 -2.53 11.68 -4.09
N SER A 145 -1.79 12.11 -3.07
CA SER A 145 -1.31 11.23 -2.01
C SER A 145 -2.48 10.60 -1.23
N VAL A 146 -3.48 11.41 -0.85
CA VAL A 146 -4.64 10.93 -0.11
C VAL A 146 -5.50 9.98 -0.95
N TYR A 147 -5.80 10.32 -2.20
CA TYR A 147 -6.61 9.47 -3.07
C TYR A 147 -5.95 8.12 -3.35
N SER A 148 -4.62 8.05 -3.36
CA SER A 148 -3.93 6.77 -3.52
C SER A 148 -4.19 5.78 -2.36
N LEU A 149 -4.60 6.24 -1.16
CA LEU A 149 -5.09 5.39 -0.05
C LEU A 149 -6.35 4.60 -0.41
N GLU A 150 -7.18 5.14 -1.32
CA GLU A 150 -8.39 4.45 -1.78
C GLU A 150 -8.04 3.17 -2.56
N GLY A 151 -6.77 2.96 -2.93
CA GLY A 151 -6.30 1.71 -3.51
C GLY A 151 -6.67 0.47 -2.69
N PHE A 152 -6.79 0.60 -1.36
CA PHE A 152 -7.31 -0.46 -0.51
C PHE A 152 -8.76 -0.84 -0.86
N ILE A 153 -9.67 0.15 -0.94
CA ILE A 153 -11.07 -0.07 -1.31
C ILE A 153 -11.16 -0.62 -2.71
N TRP A 154 -10.54 0.06 -3.69
CA TRP A 154 -10.61 -0.31 -5.09
C TRP A 154 -10.12 -1.74 -5.31
N THR A 155 -9.06 -2.14 -4.60
CA THR A 155 -8.55 -3.52 -4.68
C THR A 155 -9.60 -4.51 -4.19
N ARG A 156 -10.26 -4.23 -3.06
CA ARG A 156 -11.28 -5.12 -2.49
C ARG A 156 -12.53 -5.20 -3.35
N LEU A 157 -12.97 -4.08 -3.92
CA LEU A 157 -14.08 -4.04 -4.86
C LEU A 157 -13.75 -4.80 -6.15
N ALA A 158 -12.55 -4.64 -6.70
CA ALA A 158 -12.12 -5.37 -7.89
C ALA A 158 -12.03 -6.87 -7.65
N ILE A 159 -11.46 -7.31 -6.51
CA ILE A 159 -11.43 -8.72 -6.13
C ILE A 159 -12.85 -9.25 -5.95
N PHE A 160 -13.72 -8.53 -5.25
CA PHE A 160 -15.11 -8.93 -5.07
C PHE A 160 -15.81 -9.10 -6.43
N TYR A 161 -15.66 -8.12 -7.32
CA TYR A 161 -16.22 -8.15 -8.66
C TYR A 161 -15.72 -9.37 -9.44
N PHE A 162 -14.41 -9.57 -9.58
CA PHE A 162 -13.86 -10.68 -10.37
C PHE A 162 -14.08 -12.05 -9.74
N SER A 163 -14.11 -12.17 -8.41
CA SER A 163 -14.32 -13.45 -7.73
C SER A 163 -15.80 -13.85 -7.61
N ARG A 164 -16.73 -12.88 -7.60
CA ARG A 164 -18.17 -13.15 -7.35
C ARG A 164 -19.06 -13.01 -8.59
N THR A 165 -18.67 -12.21 -9.58
CA THR A 165 -19.46 -12.11 -10.81
C THR A 165 -19.27 -13.37 -11.67
N PRO A 166 -20.31 -13.78 -12.42
CA PRO A 166 -20.25 -14.98 -13.27
C PRO A 166 -19.22 -14.86 -14.41
N TYR A 167 -18.63 -13.68 -14.63
CA TYR A 167 -17.70 -13.44 -15.73
C TYR A 167 -16.37 -14.20 -15.58
N LEU A 168 -15.78 -14.25 -14.37
CA LEU A 168 -14.51 -14.96 -14.11
C LEU A 168 -14.59 -16.01 -12.99
N ARG A 169 -15.75 -16.15 -12.33
CA ARG A 169 -15.93 -17.06 -11.20
C ARG A 169 -15.64 -18.51 -11.61
N GLY A 170 -14.66 -19.12 -10.94
CA GLY A 170 -14.26 -20.52 -11.18
C GLY A 170 -13.43 -20.75 -12.44
N VAL A 171 -13.28 -19.74 -13.30
CA VAL A 171 -12.49 -19.81 -14.54
C VAL A 171 -11.02 -19.46 -14.27
N VAL A 172 -10.78 -18.51 -13.36
CA VAL A 172 -9.47 -17.91 -13.14
C VAL A 172 -8.97 -18.21 -11.72
N LYS A 173 -7.69 -18.58 -11.58
CA LYS A 173 -7.05 -18.80 -10.28
C LYS A 173 -7.07 -17.51 -9.44
N ASP A 174 -7.23 -17.64 -8.12
CA ASP A 174 -7.21 -16.51 -7.18
C ASP A 174 -5.96 -15.64 -7.34
N SER A 175 -4.79 -16.23 -7.58
CA SER A 175 -3.54 -15.48 -7.82
C SER A 175 -3.64 -14.51 -9.00
N THR A 176 -4.32 -14.92 -10.07
CA THR A 176 -4.54 -14.09 -11.27
C THR A 176 -5.56 -12.99 -11.00
N VAL A 177 -6.61 -13.27 -10.23
CA VAL A 177 -7.55 -12.22 -9.78
C VAL A 177 -6.81 -11.12 -9.03
N TYR A 178 -5.91 -11.49 -8.12
CA TYR A 178 -5.05 -10.53 -7.40
C TYR A 178 -4.07 -9.80 -8.32
N ALA A 179 -3.48 -10.51 -9.29
CA ALA A 179 -2.52 -9.96 -10.23
C ALA A 179 -3.11 -8.84 -11.11
N ILE A 180 -4.41 -8.91 -11.41
CA ILE A 180 -5.14 -7.89 -12.20
C ILE A 180 -5.73 -6.83 -11.29
N SER A 181 -6.37 -7.24 -10.18
CA SER A 181 -7.11 -6.32 -9.32
C SER A 181 -6.22 -5.25 -8.67
N VAL A 182 -5.01 -5.62 -8.24
CA VAL A 182 -4.13 -4.71 -7.48
C VAL A 182 -3.59 -3.58 -8.37
N PRO A 183 -2.96 -3.84 -9.54
CA PRO A 183 -2.52 -2.75 -10.43
C PRO A 183 -3.69 -1.89 -10.91
N LEU A 184 -4.81 -2.52 -11.28
CA LEU A 184 -5.98 -1.81 -11.79
C LEU A 184 -6.55 -0.85 -10.74
N ALA A 185 -6.72 -1.34 -9.50
CA ALA A 185 -7.19 -0.54 -8.39
C ALA A 185 -6.26 0.62 -8.04
N ALA A 186 -4.94 0.40 -8.09
CA ALA A 186 -3.96 1.45 -7.82
C ALA A 186 -3.99 2.55 -8.89
N VAL A 187 -4.16 2.19 -10.16
CA VAL A 187 -4.32 3.17 -11.24
C VAL A 187 -5.62 3.94 -11.10
N PHE A 188 -6.73 3.26 -10.76
CA PHE A 188 -8.01 3.93 -10.53
C PHE A 188 -7.97 4.88 -9.33
N SER A 189 -7.38 4.48 -8.20
CA SER A 189 -7.29 5.35 -7.03
C SER A 189 -6.49 6.61 -7.33
N VAL A 190 -5.38 6.49 -8.05
CA VAL A 190 -4.60 7.64 -8.53
C VAL A 190 -5.39 8.48 -9.53
N HIS A 191 -6.11 7.86 -10.47
CA HIS A 191 -6.92 8.59 -11.47
C HIS A 191 -8.00 9.46 -10.84
N GLN A 192 -8.61 8.99 -9.76
CA GLN A 192 -9.65 9.73 -9.05
C GLN A 192 -9.18 11.04 -8.42
N SER A 193 -7.87 11.22 -8.22
CA SER A 193 -7.30 12.50 -7.79
C SER A 193 -7.50 13.63 -8.80
N GLN A 194 -7.82 13.31 -10.05
CA GLN A 194 -7.97 14.24 -11.17
C GLN A 194 -6.71 15.09 -11.44
N VAL A 195 -5.54 14.67 -10.95
CA VAL A 195 -4.27 15.33 -11.26
C VAL A 195 -3.80 14.90 -12.66
N PRO A 196 -3.63 15.84 -13.61
CA PRO A 196 -3.22 15.52 -14.97
C PRO A 196 -1.91 14.73 -15.01
N GLY A 197 -1.88 13.64 -15.77
CA GLY A 197 -0.69 12.80 -15.95
C GLY A 197 -0.33 11.90 -14.77
N ALA A 198 -0.97 12.03 -13.60
CA ALA A 198 -0.61 11.26 -12.41
C ALA A 198 -0.78 9.75 -12.59
N SER A 199 -1.87 9.30 -13.22
CA SER A 199 -2.10 7.88 -13.52
C SER A 199 -1.04 7.31 -14.45
N LEU A 200 -0.66 8.06 -15.49
CA LEU A 200 0.40 7.65 -16.41
C LEU A 200 1.75 7.58 -15.69
N GLY A 201 2.08 8.61 -14.90
CA GLY A 201 3.28 8.64 -14.07
C GLY A 201 3.35 7.46 -13.10
N PHE A 202 2.23 7.10 -12.49
CA PHE A 202 2.15 5.93 -11.61
C PHE A 202 2.35 4.61 -12.36
N VAL A 203 1.76 4.45 -13.55
CA VAL A 203 1.98 3.27 -14.41
C VAL A 203 3.45 3.13 -14.82
N LEU A 204 4.07 4.24 -15.22
CA LEU A 204 5.50 4.27 -15.53
C LEU A 204 6.33 3.89 -14.30
N ALA A 205 6.04 4.45 -13.12
CA ALA A 205 6.72 4.10 -11.88
C ALA A 205 6.59 2.61 -11.52
N MET A 206 5.41 2.01 -11.70
CA MET A 206 5.22 0.56 -11.52
C MET A 206 6.11 -0.25 -12.48
N ALA A 207 6.20 0.16 -13.75
CA ALA A 207 7.04 -0.51 -14.75
C ALA A 207 8.53 -0.38 -14.40
N TYR A 208 8.98 0.81 -13.99
CA TYR A 208 10.35 1.05 -13.53
C TYR A 208 10.68 0.23 -12.28
N ILE A 209 9.78 0.17 -11.30
CA ILE A 209 10.00 -0.62 -10.08
C ILE A 209 10.05 -2.11 -10.39
N LYS A 210 9.24 -2.61 -11.33
CA LYS A 210 9.37 -3.99 -11.81
C LYS A 210 10.76 -4.24 -12.40
N LYS A 211 11.25 -3.34 -13.25
CA LYS A 211 12.60 -3.43 -13.82
C LYS A 211 13.70 -3.33 -12.76
N LEU A 212 13.50 -2.50 -11.74
CA LEU A 212 14.39 -2.39 -10.60
C LEU A 212 14.43 -3.72 -9.82
N ASN A 213 13.29 -4.35 -9.55
CA ASN A 213 13.24 -5.66 -8.89
C ASN A 213 13.99 -6.73 -9.71
N GLU A 214 13.80 -6.76 -11.03
CA GLU A 214 14.53 -7.66 -11.94
C GLU A 214 16.05 -7.42 -11.88
N TRP A 215 16.47 -6.16 -11.93
CA TRP A 215 17.89 -5.77 -11.87
C TRP A 215 18.53 -6.12 -10.53
N VAL A 216 17.89 -5.77 -9.40
CA VAL A 216 18.40 -6.11 -8.06
C VAL A 216 18.48 -7.62 -7.86
N THR A 217 17.53 -8.38 -8.42
CA THR A 217 17.55 -9.85 -8.37
C THR A 217 18.77 -10.42 -9.08
N LEU A 218 19.02 -9.95 -10.31
CA LEU A 218 20.18 -10.37 -11.10
C LEU A 218 21.49 -10.01 -10.38
N ARG A 219 21.63 -8.77 -9.91
CA ARG A 219 22.85 -8.31 -9.23
C ARG A 219 23.05 -8.97 -7.87
N SER A 220 21.99 -9.21 -7.11
CA SER A 220 22.05 -9.99 -5.85
C SER A 220 22.59 -11.40 -6.12
N SER A 221 22.13 -12.04 -7.20
CA SER A 221 22.62 -13.36 -7.59
C SER A 221 24.10 -13.35 -7.98
N CYS A 222 24.54 -12.36 -8.77
CA CYS A 222 25.95 -12.18 -9.11
C CYS A 222 26.84 -11.94 -7.89
N LEU A 223 26.37 -11.18 -6.89
CA LEU A 223 27.12 -10.88 -5.67
C LEU A 223 27.29 -12.08 -4.72
N ARG A 224 26.59 -13.20 -4.97
CA ARG A 224 26.81 -14.45 -4.23
C ARG A 224 28.02 -15.23 -4.75
N ASP A 225 28.39 -15.05 -6.00
CA ASP A 225 29.60 -15.65 -6.56
C ASP A 225 30.84 -14.87 -6.05
N PRO A 226 31.76 -15.53 -5.31
CA PRO A 226 32.94 -14.87 -4.75
C PRO A 226 33.81 -14.16 -5.80
N GLN A 227 33.93 -14.73 -6.99
CA GLN A 227 34.76 -14.14 -8.06
C GLN A 227 34.13 -12.84 -8.57
N THR A 228 32.83 -12.89 -8.87
CA THR A 228 32.08 -11.71 -9.33
C THR A 228 31.93 -10.64 -8.23
N LYS A 229 31.91 -11.02 -6.96
CA LYS A 229 31.78 -10.10 -5.82
C LYS A 229 32.99 -9.17 -5.66
N ASP A 230 34.18 -9.66 -5.97
CA ASP A 230 35.43 -8.89 -5.83
C ASP A 230 35.61 -7.89 -6.98
N ASP A 231 35.05 -8.19 -8.16
CA ASP A 231 35.06 -7.30 -9.34
C ASP A 231 34.04 -6.16 -9.26
N VAL A 232 33.05 -6.25 -8.38
CA VAL A 232 31.97 -5.25 -8.26
C VAL A 232 32.34 -4.14 -7.27
N SER A 233 32.07 -2.89 -7.66
CA SER A 233 32.32 -1.72 -6.83
C SER A 233 31.64 -1.81 -5.46
N VAL A 234 32.29 -1.29 -4.42
CA VAL A 234 31.76 -1.28 -3.04
C VAL A 234 30.43 -0.53 -2.97
N TRP A 235 30.29 0.57 -3.71
CA TRP A 235 29.06 1.35 -3.78
C TRP A 235 27.89 0.56 -4.35
N GLU A 236 28.14 -0.19 -5.42
CA GLU A 236 27.10 -1.03 -6.01
C GLU A 236 26.67 -2.14 -5.04
N ARG A 237 27.62 -2.74 -4.31
CA ARG A 237 27.30 -3.73 -3.26
C ARG A 237 26.37 -3.13 -2.20
N TYR A 238 26.69 -1.97 -1.66
CA TYR A 238 25.84 -1.30 -0.67
C TYR A 238 24.47 -0.93 -1.25
N LEU A 239 24.41 -0.45 -2.49
CA LEU A 239 23.16 -0.12 -3.16
C LEU A 239 22.26 -1.34 -3.32
N VAL A 240 22.79 -2.44 -3.85
CA VAL A 240 22.04 -3.69 -4.06
C VAL A 240 21.57 -4.27 -2.74
N VAL A 241 22.42 -4.30 -1.71
CA VAL A 241 22.05 -4.76 -0.36
C VAL A 241 20.98 -3.87 0.26
N GLY A 242 21.09 -2.55 0.11
CA GLY A 242 20.12 -1.58 0.61
C GLY A 242 18.75 -1.73 -0.06
N LEU A 243 18.71 -1.80 -1.40
CA LEU A 243 17.49 -2.01 -2.17
C LEU A 243 16.84 -3.36 -1.87
N ARG A 244 17.64 -4.42 -1.79
CA ARG A 244 17.17 -5.76 -1.38
C ARG A 244 16.58 -5.72 0.02
N THR A 245 17.25 -5.04 0.95
CA THR A 245 16.75 -4.84 2.32
C THR A 245 15.42 -4.11 2.26
N LEU A 246 15.26 -3.03 1.52
CA LEU A 246 13.97 -2.35 1.36
C LEU A 246 12.89 -3.20 0.66
N GLY A 247 13.25 -4.34 0.08
CA GLY A 247 12.34 -5.28 -0.56
C GLY A 247 12.20 -5.08 -2.07
N PHE A 248 13.09 -4.32 -2.71
CA PHE A 248 13.16 -4.17 -4.16
C PHE A 248 13.88 -5.33 -4.83
N VAL A 249 13.33 -6.53 -4.71
CA VAL A 249 13.91 -7.78 -5.25
C VAL A 249 12.79 -8.77 -5.51
N GLU A 250 12.92 -9.69 -6.46
CA GLU A 250 11.93 -10.77 -6.66
C GLU A 250 11.80 -11.66 -5.41
N LEU A 251 10.60 -12.23 -5.23
CA LEU A 251 10.29 -12.99 -4.00
C LEU A 251 11.15 -14.24 -3.84
N ASP A 252 11.52 -14.89 -4.94
CA ASP A 252 12.29 -16.13 -4.91
C ASP A 252 13.72 -15.87 -4.42
N GLU A 253 14.33 -14.78 -4.88
CA GLU A 253 15.65 -14.35 -4.43
C GLU A 253 15.65 -13.86 -2.98
N LEU A 254 14.60 -13.15 -2.55
CA LEU A 254 14.44 -12.77 -1.15
C LEU A 254 14.37 -14.00 -0.22
N ARG A 255 13.78 -15.11 -0.69
CA ARG A 255 13.74 -16.37 0.05
C ARG A 255 15.10 -17.05 0.10
N ALA A 256 15.77 -17.18 -1.06
CA ALA A 256 17.08 -17.80 -1.13
C ALA A 256 18.07 -17.13 -0.17
N VAL A 257 18.12 -15.79 -0.16
CA VAL A 257 18.99 -15.03 0.76
C VAL A 257 18.55 -15.19 2.22
N SER A 258 17.24 -15.21 2.51
CA SER A 258 16.75 -15.40 3.87
C SER A 258 17.05 -16.82 4.41
N GLU A 259 17.05 -17.82 3.53
CA GLU A 259 17.42 -19.20 3.86
C GLU A 259 18.93 -19.30 4.10
N GLU A 260 19.75 -18.73 3.21
CA GLU A 260 21.22 -18.63 3.39
C GLU A 260 21.57 -17.93 4.72
N GLN A 261 20.96 -16.78 5.02
CA GLN A 261 21.18 -16.06 6.29
C GLN A 261 20.71 -16.85 7.52
N ALA A 262 19.64 -17.64 7.39
CA ALA A 262 19.16 -18.50 8.47
C ALA A 262 20.11 -19.68 8.71
N LEU A 263 20.77 -20.17 7.67
CA LEU A 263 21.79 -21.23 7.73
C LEU A 263 23.15 -20.69 8.26
N GLU A 264 23.51 -19.44 7.94
CA GLU A 264 24.73 -18.79 8.43
C GLU A 264 24.63 -18.34 9.89
N LYS A 265 23.42 -18.08 10.38
CA LYS A 265 23.21 -17.74 11.79
C LYS A 265 23.57 -18.96 12.63
N LYS A 266 24.66 -18.89 13.40
CA LYS A 266 25.05 -19.92 14.38
C LYS A 266 23.80 -20.36 15.13
N LEU A 267 23.46 -21.64 15.01
CA LEU A 267 22.50 -22.31 15.87
C LEU A 267 23.06 -22.19 17.29
N ASN A 268 22.61 -21.19 18.03
CA ASN A 268 22.63 -21.25 19.49
C ASN A 268 21.58 -22.28 19.86
N ASP A 269 21.92 -23.54 19.63
CA ASP A 269 21.15 -24.68 20.08
C ASP A 269 21.46 -24.82 21.56
N GLU A 270 20.48 -24.51 22.41
CA GLU A 270 20.56 -24.63 23.87
C GLU A 270 20.82 -26.09 24.30
N TYR A 271 20.81 -27.05 23.37
CA TYR A 271 21.15 -28.46 23.56
C TYR A 271 22.57 -28.86 23.13
N VAL A 272 23.33 -27.99 22.47
CA VAL A 272 24.76 -28.25 22.20
C VAL A 272 25.57 -27.56 23.29
N SER A 273 25.73 -28.26 24.41
CA SER A 273 26.67 -27.85 25.45
C SER A 273 28.07 -27.83 24.83
N GLU A 274 28.72 -26.66 24.86
CA GLU A 274 30.16 -26.56 24.63
C GLU A 274 30.82 -27.57 25.56
N THR A 275 31.35 -28.64 24.97
CA THR A 275 32.17 -29.60 25.72
C THR A 275 33.45 -28.85 26.03
N GLN A 276 33.49 -28.26 27.23
CA GLN A 276 34.68 -27.63 27.77
C GLN A 276 35.80 -28.69 27.80
N SER A 277 36.86 -28.43 27.05
CA SER A 277 38.15 -29.11 27.15
C SER A 277 38.94 -28.57 28.34
#